data_AF-X1AKE4-F1
#
_entry.id   AF-X1AKE4-F1
#
_cell.length_a   1.000
_cell.length_b   1.000
_cell.length_c   1.000
_cell.angle_alpha   90.00
_cell.angle_beta   90.00
_cell.angle_gamma   90.00
#
_symmetry.space_group_name_H-M   'P 1'
#
loop_
_entity.id
_entity.type
_entity.pdbx_description
1 polymer ?
#
loop_
_entity_poly.entity_id
_entity_poly.type
_entity_poly.pdbx_seq_one_letter_code
_entity_poly.pdbx_strand_id
1 'polypeptide(L)'
;ISFYNHNYSNPKNLVTIGSISSKLVKEKTNSQLLTPIPVTVNKLILSDYSTIIAISGTVPHEASGYSGGLKIFFPGISGPEVIDLFHWSAVLVGIPDIIGTVDNNARDIINEGSKLIFDNLKCDVFTFNMVSTEADCAVIPNGFYVDKGYEGFIRAYRVAAALSSKVHIKYIDRPLEQVVQVIPERFDEIWTAAKGSYKLQKPGVMAKGGEVILYGPHISCFHSNKKIDAELREVGYHCKDRVCSILGSEKKISRNSASHLINAAGPGTFDPKTKKEELSFKLTLATGIPGEVCKSVGLNYRDPKTIKKSDFLSLGRLWIEEGGKYLYMLDKRKDGR
;
A
#
# COMPACT_ATOMS: atom_id res chain seq x y z
N ILE A 1 32.23 8.61 3.37
CA ILE A 1 30.78 8.30 3.37
C ILE A 1 30.29 8.45 1.95
N SER A 2 29.64 7.42 1.41
CA SER A 2 29.17 7.40 0.03
C SER A 2 27.67 7.14 0.01
N PHE A 3 26.93 7.89 -0.81
CA PHE A 3 25.49 7.71 -0.98
C PHE A 3 25.22 7.05 -2.33
N TYR A 4 24.38 6.02 -2.32
CA TYR A 4 23.98 5.29 -3.52
C TYR A 4 22.47 5.23 -3.59
N ASN A 5 21.91 5.70 -4.71
CA ASN A 5 20.51 5.46 -5.02
C ASN A 5 20.34 4.03 -5.57
N HIS A 6 19.24 3.38 -5.18
CA HIS A 6 18.94 2.03 -5.62
C HIS A 6 18.85 1.91 -7.15
N ASN A 7 18.31 2.93 -7.82
CA ASN A 7 18.11 2.96 -9.28
C ASN A 7 17.41 1.68 -9.78
N TYR A 8 16.23 1.39 -9.21
CA TYR A 8 15.51 0.13 -9.34
C TYR A 8 15.28 -0.34 -10.78
N SER A 9 15.20 0.58 -11.75
CA SER A 9 14.95 0.26 -13.16
C SER A 9 16.23 0.04 -13.99
N ASN A 10 17.42 0.25 -13.42
CA ASN A 10 18.68 0.05 -14.14
C ASN A 10 19.17 -1.40 -14.00
N PRO A 11 19.07 -2.24 -15.05
CA PRO A 11 19.44 -3.65 -14.95
C PRO A 11 20.93 -3.86 -14.64
N LYS A 12 21.81 -2.89 -14.93
CA LYS A 12 23.25 -2.99 -14.61
C LYS A 12 23.54 -2.99 -13.11
N ASN A 13 22.60 -2.48 -12.30
CA ASN A 13 22.69 -2.43 -10.84
C ASN A 13 22.04 -3.62 -10.16
N LEU A 14 21.37 -4.49 -10.91
CA LEU A 14 20.58 -5.58 -10.39
C LEU A 14 21.23 -6.93 -10.67
N VAL A 15 20.92 -7.90 -9.83
CA VAL A 15 21.30 -9.31 -9.99
C VAL A 15 20.16 -10.19 -9.51
N THR A 16 19.86 -11.25 -10.25
CA THR A 16 18.89 -12.27 -9.85
C THR A 16 19.62 -13.38 -9.10
N ILE A 17 19.23 -13.60 -7.85
CA ILE A 17 19.89 -14.56 -6.94
C ILE A 17 19.05 -15.82 -6.69
N GLY A 18 17.84 -15.87 -7.22
CA GLY A 18 16.92 -16.98 -7.04
C GLY A 18 15.52 -16.64 -7.50
N SER A 19 14.55 -17.46 -7.11
CA SER A 19 13.14 -17.24 -7.42
C SER A 19 12.24 -17.90 -6.39
N ILE A 20 11.14 -17.22 -6.04
CA ILE A 20 10.07 -17.76 -5.23
C ILE A 20 9.26 -18.72 -6.09
N SER A 21 9.12 -19.97 -5.64
CA SER A 21 8.46 -21.02 -6.42
C SER A 21 7.02 -20.68 -6.79
N SER A 22 6.60 -21.09 -7.99
CA SER A 22 5.21 -20.98 -8.45
C SER A 22 4.22 -21.67 -7.52
N LYS A 23 4.64 -22.76 -6.86
CA LYS A 23 3.84 -23.47 -5.85
C LYS A 23 3.48 -22.55 -4.69
N LEU A 24 4.46 -21.84 -4.11
CA LEU A 24 4.21 -20.90 -3.02
C LEU A 24 3.36 -19.72 -3.50
N VAL A 25 3.65 -19.17 -4.68
CA VAL A 25 2.87 -18.05 -5.25
C VAL A 25 1.41 -18.45 -5.44
N LYS A 26 1.16 -19.65 -5.98
CA LYS A 26 -0.19 -20.20 -6.15
C LYS A 26 -0.93 -20.30 -4.82
N GLU A 27 -0.27 -20.86 -3.80
CA GLU A 27 -0.85 -20.99 -2.46
C GLU A 27 -1.21 -19.61 -1.87
N LYS A 28 -0.26 -18.66 -1.90
CA LYS A 28 -0.43 -17.35 -1.26
C LYS A 28 -1.37 -16.41 -2.01
N THR A 29 -1.65 -16.67 -3.28
CA THR A 29 -2.59 -15.87 -4.10
C THR A 29 -3.95 -16.52 -4.31
N ASN A 30 -4.28 -17.59 -3.56
CA ASN A 30 -5.51 -18.36 -3.73
C ASN A 30 -5.70 -18.84 -5.19
N SER A 31 -4.62 -19.34 -5.79
CA SER A 31 -4.54 -19.81 -7.18
C SER A 31 -4.79 -18.75 -8.27
N GLN A 32 -4.82 -17.46 -7.93
CA GLN A 32 -4.99 -16.38 -8.90
C GLN A 32 -3.69 -16.05 -9.67
N LEU A 33 -2.52 -16.48 -9.18
CA LEU A 33 -1.23 -16.31 -9.85
C LEU A 33 -0.42 -17.62 -9.80
N LEU A 34 0.13 -18.03 -10.94
CA LEU A 34 0.94 -19.25 -11.09
C LEU A 34 2.40 -18.94 -11.47
N THR A 35 2.73 -17.68 -11.68
CA THR A 35 4.05 -17.25 -12.13
C THR A 35 5.01 -17.20 -10.95
N PRO A 36 6.21 -17.81 -11.03
CA PRO A 36 7.23 -17.66 -10.00
C PRO A 36 7.69 -16.18 -9.93
N ILE A 37 8.15 -15.73 -8.75
CA ILE A 37 8.62 -14.35 -8.57
C ILE A 37 10.15 -14.37 -8.48
N PRO A 38 10.89 -13.81 -9.46
CA PRO A 38 12.33 -13.76 -9.36
C PRO A 38 12.76 -12.93 -8.15
N VAL A 39 13.85 -13.32 -7.50
CA VAL A 39 14.49 -12.50 -6.46
C VAL A 39 15.62 -11.73 -7.13
N THR A 40 15.26 -10.61 -7.74
CA THR A 40 16.17 -9.66 -8.38
C THR A 40 16.39 -8.47 -7.46
N VAL A 41 17.62 -8.23 -7.04
CA VAL A 41 17.97 -7.20 -6.05
C VAL A 41 19.16 -6.34 -6.48
N ASN A 42 19.36 -5.20 -5.82
CA ASN A 42 20.55 -4.38 -6.04
C ASN A 42 21.82 -5.14 -5.65
N LYS A 43 22.73 -5.33 -6.61
CA LYS A 43 23.98 -6.08 -6.40
C LYS A 43 24.90 -5.48 -5.34
N LEU A 44 24.73 -4.20 -5.00
CA LEU A 44 25.49 -3.54 -3.96
C LEU A 44 25.37 -4.29 -2.63
N ILE A 45 24.20 -4.85 -2.31
CA ILE A 45 23.96 -5.61 -1.06
C ILE A 45 24.88 -6.84 -0.92
N LEU A 46 25.43 -7.35 -2.04
CA LEU A 46 26.32 -8.51 -2.09
C LEU A 46 27.81 -8.13 -2.12
N SER A 47 28.14 -6.85 -1.97
CA SER A 47 29.54 -6.40 -1.93
C SER A 47 30.23 -6.87 -0.66
N ASP A 48 31.55 -6.71 -0.60
CA ASP A 48 32.39 -7.14 0.53
C ASP A 48 32.26 -6.20 1.74
N TYR A 49 31.07 -6.19 2.34
CA TYR A 49 30.80 -5.49 3.58
C TYR A 49 31.08 -6.39 4.78
N SER A 50 31.61 -5.82 5.86
CA SER A 50 31.71 -6.51 7.15
C SER A 50 30.41 -6.51 7.93
N THR A 51 29.53 -5.53 7.69
CA THR A 51 28.25 -5.36 8.38
C THR A 51 27.27 -4.56 7.52
N ILE A 52 26.00 -4.96 7.54
CA ILE A 52 24.88 -4.23 6.95
C ILE A 52 23.92 -3.81 8.07
N ILE A 53 23.52 -2.54 8.09
CA ILE A 53 22.52 -2.01 9.03
C ILE A 53 21.32 -1.53 8.22
N ALA A 54 20.16 -2.15 8.46
CA ALA A 54 18.91 -1.81 7.78
C ALA A 54 18.02 -0.99 8.71
N ILE A 55 17.93 0.31 8.43
CA ILE A 55 17.09 1.25 9.20
C ILE A 55 15.72 1.32 8.55
N SER A 56 14.69 0.83 9.25
CA SER A 56 13.33 0.72 8.69
C SER A 56 12.28 1.27 9.66
N GLY A 57 11.08 1.56 9.16
CA GLY A 57 9.96 2.03 9.96
C GLY A 57 8.72 1.17 9.81
N THR A 58 8.03 0.86 10.90
CA THR A 58 6.81 0.03 10.94
C THR A 58 5.55 0.88 11.18
N VAL A 59 4.71 0.97 10.16
CA VAL A 59 3.37 1.57 10.16
C VAL A 59 2.39 0.66 9.39
N PRO A 60 1.06 0.76 9.57
CA PRO A 60 0.11 -0.02 8.77
C PRO A 60 0.28 0.24 7.26
N HIS A 61 0.40 -0.82 6.48
CA HIS A 61 0.75 -0.77 5.06
C HIS A 61 -0.19 -1.66 4.23
N GLU A 62 -0.71 -1.11 3.14
CA GLU A 62 -1.77 -1.71 2.33
C GLU A 62 -1.36 -3.04 1.66
N ALA A 63 -0.10 -3.17 1.25
CA ALA A 63 0.40 -4.36 0.56
C ALA A 63 1.09 -5.40 1.46
N SER A 64 1.37 -5.11 2.73
CA SER A 64 2.21 -6.00 3.58
C SER A 64 1.73 -6.10 5.03
N GLY A 65 0.55 -5.54 5.31
CA GLY A 65 -0.06 -5.43 6.62
C GLY A 65 0.56 -4.31 7.45
N TYR A 66 1.86 -4.39 7.65
CA TYR A 66 2.69 -3.31 8.18
C TYR A 66 3.92 -3.09 7.29
N SER A 67 4.57 -1.94 7.36
CA SER A 67 5.88 -1.70 6.74
C SER A 67 7.01 -2.22 7.66
N GLY A 68 8.26 -1.89 7.31
CA GLY A 68 9.43 -2.21 8.12
C GLY A 68 9.83 -3.69 8.06
N GLY A 69 10.84 -4.03 8.85
CA GLY A 69 11.44 -5.36 8.84
C GLY A 69 11.97 -5.72 7.45
N LEU A 70 11.75 -6.96 7.02
CA LEU A 70 12.25 -7.52 5.77
C LEU A 70 11.76 -6.79 4.50
N LYS A 71 10.72 -5.94 4.60
CA LYS A 71 10.22 -5.11 3.49
C LYS A 71 11.30 -4.19 2.90
N ILE A 72 12.29 -3.79 3.72
CA ILE A 72 13.43 -2.97 3.29
C ILE A 72 14.29 -3.68 2.23
N PHE A 73 14.32 -5.01 2.26
CA PHE A 73 15.02 -5.81 1.25
C PHE A 73 14.10 -6.15 0.09
N PHE A 74 12.95 -6.76 0.41
CA PHE A 74 11.98 -7.24 -0.57
C PHE A 74 10.61 -6.58 -0.34
N PRO A 75 10.15 -5.65 -1.19
CA PRO A 75 10.75 -5.25 -2.46
C PRO A 75 11.70 -4.02 -2.38
N GLY A 76 12.10 -3.55 -1.18
CA GLY A 76 12.74 -2.24 -1.00
C GLY A 76 14.03 -1.98 -1.82
N ILE A 77 14.81 -3.02 -2.11
CA ILE A 77 15.98 -2.94 -3.02
C ILE A 77 15.83 -3.90 -4.21
N SER A 78 14.60 -4.21 -4.60
CA SER A 78 14.28 -5.16 -5.66
C SER A 78 14.06 -4.51 -7.04
N GLY A 79 14.22 -5.31 -8.10
CA GLY A 79 13.95 -4.88 -9.47
C GLY A 79 12.45 -4.70 -9.79
N PRO A 80 12.12 -4.14 -10.96
CA PRO A 80 10.75 -3.78 -11.33
C PRO A 80 9.81 -4.98 -11.41
N GLU A 81 10.29 -6.12 -11.94
CA GLU A 81 9.48 -7.34 -12.04
C GLU A 81 9.05 -7.87 -10.67
N VAL A 82 9.94 -7.76 -9.67
CA VAL A 82 9.66 -8.17 -8.30
C VAL A 82 8.59 -7.27 -7.68
N ILE A 83 8.76 -5.95 -7.84
CA ILE A 83 7.81 -4.94 -7.36
C ILE A 83 6.43 -5.20 -7.98
N ASP A 84 6.36 -5.36 -9.31
CA ASP A 84 5.13 -5.62 -10.04
C ASP A 84 4.41 -6.89 -9.55
N LEU A 85 5.11 -8.02 -9.47
CA LEU A 85 4.51 -9.29 -9.06
C LEU A 85 4.14 -9.34 -7.58
N PHE A 86 4.93 -8.72 -6.71
CA PHE A 86 4.62 -8.60 -5.29
C PHE A 86 3.34 -7.79 -5.08
N HIS A 87 3.24 -6.60 -5.67
CA HIS A 87 2.05 -5.77 -5.55
C HIS A 87 0.81 -6.46 -6.13
N TRP A 88 0.98 -7.18 -7.25
CA TRP A 88 -0.09 -7.99 -7.81
C TRP A 88 -0.55 -9.09 -6.85
N SER A 89 0.40 -9.82 -6.26
CA SER A 89 0.08 -10.88 -5.30
C SER A 89 -0.67 -10.34 -4.08
N ALA A 90 -0.25 -9.17 -3.56
CA ALA A 90 -0.90 -8.52 -2.44
C ALA A 90 -2.32 -8.05 -2.78
N VAL A 91 -2.53 -7.42 -3.94
CA VAL A 91 -3.87 -6.91 -4.30
C VAL A 91 -4.88 -8.02 -4.59
N LEU A 92 -4.42 -9.20 -5.00
CA LEU A 92 -5.27 -10.38 -5.22
C LEU A 92 -5.86 -10.93 -3.91
N VAL A 93 -5.16 -10.74 -2.79
CA VAL A 93 -5.65 -11.00 -1.43
C VAL A 93 -6.53 -9.83 -0.98
N GLY A 94 -6.05 -8.60 -1.12
CA GLY A 94 -6.82 -7.38 -0.90
C GLY A 94 -6.53 -6.67 0.43
N ILE A 95 -6.65 -5.34 0.42
CA ILE A 95 -6.40 -4.47 1.57
C ILE A 95 -7.21 -4.87 2.82
N PRO A 96 -8.52 -5.19 2.75
CA PRO A 96 -9.32 -5.52 3.94
C PRO A 96 -8.71 -6.63 4.82
N ASP A 97 -8.10 -7.62 4.17
CA ASP A 97 -7.49 -8.79 4.81
C ASP A 97 -6.00 -8.57 5.14
N ILE A 98 -5.31 -7.68 4.42
CA ILE A 98 -3.89 -7.38 4.63
C ILE A 98 -3.68 -6.27 5.65
N ILE A 99 -4.24 -5.07 5.46
CA ILE A 99 -3.77 -3.89 6.20
C ILE A 99 -3.98 -4.05 7.71
N GLY A 100 -2.92 -3.75 8.48
CA GLY A 100 -2.92 -3.88 9.93
C GLY A 100 -2.84 -5.31 10.48
N THR A 101 -2.61 -6.34 9.64
CA THR A 101 -2.33 -7.71 10.09
C THR A 101 -0.82 -7.98 10.10
N VAL A 102 -0.35 -8.68 11.14
CA VAL A 102 1.09 -8.95 11.32
C VAL A 102 1.56 -10.04 10.35
N ASP A 103 0.85 -11.15 10.34
CA ASP A 103 1.06 -12.29 9.45
C ASP A 103 -0.04 -12.28 8.36
N ASN A 104 0.36 -12.35 7.10
CA ASN A 104 -0.51 -12.39 5.93
C ASN A 104 0.25 -12.95 4.73
N ASN A 105 -0.50 -13.37 3.70
CA ASN A 105 0.06 -13.99 2.50
C ASN A 105 1.11 -13.13 1.78
N ALA A 106 0.94 -11.81 1.74
CA ALA A 106 1.93 -10.93 1.13
C ALA A 106 3.21 -10.83 1.98
N ARG A 107 3.08 -10.86 3.31
CA ARG A 107 4.23 -10.94 4.23
C ARG A 107 4.98 -12.25 4.07
N ASP A 108 4.31 -13.37 3.84
CA ASP A 108 4.96 -14.66 3.57
C ASP A 108 5.86 -14.58 2.32
N ILE A 109 5.38 -13.92 1.26
CA ILE A 109 6.17 -13.68 0.04
C ILE A 109 7.40 -12.80 0.32
N ILE A 110 7.24 -11.73 1.12
CA ILE A 110 8.36 -10.89 1.56
C ILE A 110 9.40 -11.70 2.32
N ASN A 111 8.94 -12.54 3.25
CA ASN A 111 9.80 -13.36 4.09
C ASN A 111 10.59 -14.35 3.23
N GLU A 112 9.94 -15.07 2.31
CA GLU A 112 10.60 -16.02 1.41
C GLU A 112 11.61 -15.33 0.47
N GLY A 113 11.21 -14.23 -0.17
CA GLY A 113 12.11 -13.47 -1.05
C GLY A 113 13.33 -12.94 -0.28
N SER A 114 13.12 -12.50 0.96
CA SER A 114 14.21 -12.02 1.81
C SER A 114 15.09 -13.14 2.34
N LYS A 115 14.53 -14.33 2.60
CA LYS A 115 15.33 -15.49 3.01
C LYS A 115 16.40 -15.80 1.96
N LEU A 116 16.02 -15.81 0.68
CA LEU A 116 16.97 -15.99 -0.43
C LEU A 116 18.05 -14.92 -0.48
N ILE A 117 17.72 -13.66 -0.12
CA ILE A 117 18.72 -12.59 0.02
C ILE A 117 19.69 -12.93 1.15
N PHE A 118 19.20 -13.23 2.35
CA PHE A 118 20.03 -13.55 3.52
C PHE A 118 20.93 -14.76 3.29
N ASP A 119 20.44 -15.80 2.59
CA ASP A 119 21.23 -17.00 2.25
C ASP A 119 22.43 -16.67 1.32
N ASN A 120 22.43 -15.51 0.66
CA ASN A 120 23.52 -15.01 -0.20
C ASN A 120 24.41 -13.95 0.47
N LEU A 121 24.09 -13.49 1.68
CA LEU A 121 24.90 -12.50 2.40
C LEU A 121 26.03 -13.16 3.18
N LYS A 122 27.21 -12.52 3.14
CA LYS A 122 28.44 -13.04 3.78
C LYS A 122 28.80 -12.32 5.07
N CYS A 123 27.92 -11.46 5.57
CA CYS A 123 28.20 -10.58 6.69
C CYS A 123 27.02 -10.49 7.66
N ASP A 124 27.28 -9.86 8.80
CA ASP A 124 26.27 -9.61 9.80
C ASP A 124 25.28 -8.53 9.34
N VAL A 125 23.99 -8.83 9.48
CA VAL A 125 22.91 -7.91 9.10
C VAL A 125 22.08 -7.56 10.32
N PHE A 126 22.01 -6.28 10.64
CA PHE A 126 21.24 -5.75 11.76
C PHE A 126 19.97 -5.05 11.28
N THR A 127 18.87 -5.28 12.00
CA THR A 127 17.64 -4.50 11.83
C THR A 127 17.60 -3.40 12.88
N PHE A 128 17.36 -2.17 12.44
CA PHE A 128 17.11 -1.01 13.27
C PHE A 128 15.68 -0.58 12.94
N ASN A 129 14.69 -1.23 13.56
CA ASN A 129 13.28 -1.06 13.22
C ASN A 129 12.58 -0.06 14.14
N MET A 130 12.08 1.02 13.57
CA MET A 130 11.51 2.16 14.26
C MET A 130 9.99 2.16 14.22
N VAL A 131 9.38 2.63 15.30
CA VAL A 131 7.97 3.04 15.33
C VAL A 131 7.96 4.50 15.76
N SER A 132 7.32 5.35 14.98
CA SER A 132 7.21 6.77 15.29
C SER A 132 5.84 7.29 14.88
N THR A 133 5.31 8.20 15.66
CA THR A 133 4.15 9.01 15.33
C THR A 133 4.62 10.39 14.88
N GLU A 134 3.72 11.23 14.39
CA GLU A 134 4.06 12.64 14.15
C GLU A 134 2.96 13.50 14.75
N ALA A 135 3.36 14.55 15.46
CA ALA A 135 2.48 15.59 15.99
C ALA A 135 3.17 16.94 15.75
N ASP A 136 2.41 17.97 15.41
CA ASP A 136 2.91 19.34 15.21
C ASP A 136 4.15 19.42 14.29
N CYS A 137 4.12 18.69 13.17
CA CYS A 137 5.21 18.57 12.20
C CYS A 137 6.51 17.95 12.74
N ALA A 138 6.52 17.40 13.95
CA ALA A 138 7.64 16.69 14.55
C ALA A 138 7.41 15.17 14.56
N VAL A 139 8.45 14.42 14.23
CA VAL A 139 8.47 12.96 14.38
C VAL A 139 8.73 12.63 15.85
N ILE A 140 7.83 11.87 16.47
CA ILE A 140 7.92 11.41 17.85
C ILE A 140 8.32 9.93 17.84
N PRO A 141 9.55 9.58 18.25
CA PRO A 141 9.97 8.18 18.36
C PRO A 141 9.15 7.49 19.46
N ASN A 142 8.49 6.38 19.12
CA ASN A 142 7.73 5.56 20.08
C ASN A 142 8.42 4.24 20.39
N GLY A 143 9.23 3.72 19.47
CA GLY A 143 9.96 2.47 19.66
C GLY A 143 11.14 2.32 18.72
N PHE A 144 12.19 1.67 19.22
CA PHE A 144 13.41 1.35 18.48
C PHE A 144 13.84 -0.06 18.83
N TYR A 145 13.71 -0.97 17.87
CA TYR A 145 13.95 -2.40 18.06
C TYR A 145 15.15 -2.83 17.22
N VAL A 146 16.18 -3.31 17.92
CA VAL A 146 17.43 -3.77 17.32
C VAL A 146 17.55 -5.27 17.47
N ASP A 147 17.83 -5.97 16.38
CA ASP A 147 18.08 -7.41 16.36
C ASP A 147 19.00 -7.74 15.17
N LYS A 148 19.39 -9.00 15.02
CA LYS A 148 20.37 -9.48 14.03
C LYS A 148 19.86 -10.70 13.28
N GLY A 149 20.21 -10.77 11.99
CA GLY A 149 19.93 -11.91 11.12
C GLY A 149 18.46 -12.02 10.74
N TYR A 150 18.16 -12.94 9.82
CA TYR A 150 16.82 -13.11 9.25
C TYR A 150 15.71 -13.26 10.31
N GLU A 151 15.91 -14.15 11.29
CA GLU A 151 14.97 -14.33 12.40
C GLU A 151 14.86 -13.10 13.30
N GLY A 152 15.95 -12.34 13.47
CA GLY A 152 15.94 -11.09 14.21
C GLY A 152 15.06 -10.02 13.55
N PHE A 153 15.09 -9.93 12.22
CA PHE A 153 14.16 -9.05 11.49
C PHE A 153 12.69 -9.43 11.74
N ILE A 154 12.36 -10.72 11.78
CA ILE A 154 10.99 -11.20 12.06
C ILE A 154 10.58 -10.86 13.50
N ARG A 155 11.44 -11.10 14.49
CA ARG A 155 11.17 -10.76 15.89
C ARG A 155 10.97 -9.26 16.09
N ALA A 156 11.92 -8.44 15.61
CA ALA A 156 11.85 -6.98 15.72
C ALA A 156 10.61 -6.43 15.00
N TYR A 157 10.26 -6.98 13.83
CA TYR A 157 9.04 -6.64 13.12
C TYR A 157 7.78 -6.91 13.93
N ARG A 158 7.65 -8.09 14.55
CA ARG A 158 6.46 -8.45 15.34
C ARG A 158 6.25 -7.52 16.52
N VAL A 159 7.32 -7.19 17.25
CA VAL A 159 7.24 -6.25 18.39
C VAL A 159 6.93 -4.84 17.90
N ALA A 160 7.55 -4.38 16.80
CA ALA A 160 7.26 -3.08 16.20
C ALA A 160 5.81 -2.98 15.70
N ALA A 161 5.28 -4.04 15.09
CA ALA A 161 3.89 -4.08 14.63
C ALA A 161 2.90 -4.04 15.80
N ALA A 162 3.23 -4.71 16.92
CA ALA A 162 2.43 -4.67 18.15
C ALA A 162 2.41 -3.29 18.82
N LEU A 163 3.50 -2.51 18.74
CA LEU A 163 3.50 -1.11 19.17
C LEU A 163 2.75 -0.22 18.15
N SER A 164 3.02 -0.41 16.85
CA SER A 164 2.36 0.32 15.78
C SER A 164 0.84 0.15 15.82
N SER A 165 0.31 -1.02 16.14
CA SER A 165 -1.14 -1.24 16.25
C SER A 165 -1.79 -0.39 17.35
N LYS A 166 -1.04 -0.04 18.39
CA LYS A 166 -1.51 0.81 19.49
C LYS A 166 -1.49 2.30 19.14
N VAL A 167 -0.52 2.75 18.33
CA VAL A 167 -0.29 4.18 18.07
C VAL A 167 -0.75 4.65 16.69
N HIS A 168 -0.87 3.74 15.72
CA HIS A 168 -1.24 4.06 14.33
C HIS A 168 -2.65 3.65 13.93
N ILE A 169 -3.44 3.09 14.86
CA ILE A 169 -4.84 2.71 14.61
C ILE A 169 -5.76 3.65 15.38
N LYS A 170 -6.72 4.23 14.67
CA LYS A 170 -7.83 5.01 15.23
C LYS A 170 -9.08 4.14 15.24
N TYR A 171 -9.67 3.99 16.42
CA TYR A 171 -10.91 3.24 16.58
C TYR A 171 -12.11 4.17 16.49
N ILE A 172 -13.11 3.76 15.72
CA ILE A 172 -14.40 4.45 15.57
C ILE A 172 -15.52 3.55 16.09
N ASP A 173 -16.63 4.14 16.51
CA ASP A 173 -17.75 3.43 17.13
C ASP A 173 -18.83 2.98 16.13
N ARG A 174 -18.81 3.52 14.90
CA ARG A 174 -19.79 3.24 13.85
C ARG A 174 -19.20 3.37 12.45
N PRO A 175 -19.83 2.75 11.43
CA PRO A 175 -19.46 2.98 10.04
C PRO A 175 -19.60 4.46 9.62
N LEU A 176 -18.72 4.91 8.74
CA LEU A 176 -18.67 6.28 8.22
C LEU A 176 -19.38 6.38 6.87
N GLU A 177 -20.26 7.35 6.74
CA GLU A 177 -20.99 7.67 5.52
C GLU A 177 -20.19 8.59 4.62
N GLN A 178 -19.47 9.57 5.18
CA GLN A 178 -18.62 10.48 4.42
C GLN A 178 -17.35 10.82 5.18
N VAL A 179 -16.20 10.67 4.54
CA VAL A 179 -14.89 10.94 5.15
C VAL A 179 -14.07 11.83 4.24
N VAL A 180 -13.55 12.92 4.78
CA VAL A 180 -12.55 13.76 4.10
C VAL A 180 -11.17 13.39 4.63
N GLN A 181 -10.29 12.95 3.73
CA GLN A 181 -8.86 12.81 3.98
C GLN A 181 -8.17 14.09 3.49
N VAL A 182 -7.74 14.94 4.41
CA VAL A 182 -6.97 16.16 4.08
C VAL A 182 -5.55 15.75 3.72
N ILE A 183 -5.26 15.76 2.44
CA ILE A 183 -4.00 15.25 1.91
C ILE A 183 -2.89 16.28 2.13
N PRO A 184 -1.80 15.94 2.82
CA PRO A 184 -0.69 16.86 3.04
C PRO A 184 0.10 17.13 1.74
N GLU A 185 0.79 18.28 1.67
CA GLU A 185 1.55 18.70 0.47
C GLU A 185 2.64 17.71 0.03
N ARG A 186 3.18 16.93 0.98
CA ARG A 186 4.15 15.85 0.68
C ARG A 186 3.60 14.73 -0.20
N PHE A 187 2.28 14.63 -0.35
CA PHE A 187 1.62 13.77 -1.32
C PHE A 187 1.14 14.67 -2.47
N ASP A 188 1.90 14.68 -3.56
CA ASP A 188 1.76 15.57 -4.71
C ASP A 188 1.05 14.95 -5.92
N GLU A 189 0.72 13.65 -5.83
CA GLU A 189 0.09 12.85 -6.88
C GLU A 189 -0.95 11.87 -6.30
N ILE A 190 -1.93 11.43 -7.09
CA ILE A 190 -2.93 10.45 -6.62
C ILE A 190 -2.28 9.13 -6.19
N TRP A 191 -1.15 8.76 -6.80
CA TRP A 191 -0.37 7.58 -6.41
C TRP A 191 -0.11 7.50 -4.91
N THR A 192 0.33 8.61 -4.31
CA THR A 192 0.62 8.70 -2.87
C THR A 192 -0.62 9.10 -2.05
N ALA A 193 -1.47 9.99 -2.56
CA ALA A 193 -2.68 10.45 -1.88
C ALA A 193 -3.73 9.34 -1.69
N ALA A 194 -3.74 8.32 -2.55
CA ALA A 194 -4.64 7.17 -2.46
C ALA A 194 -4.49 6.39 -1.14
N LYS A 195 -3.40 6.60 -0.38
CA LYS A 195 -3.30 6.15 1.02
C LYS A 195 -4.49 6.56 1.87
N GLY A 196 -5.12 7.71 1.58
CA GLY A 196 -6.36 8.13 2.23
C GLY A 196 -7.51 7.13 2.07
N SER A 197 -7.62 6.49 0.90
CA SER A 197 -8.56 5.38 0.67
C SER A 197 -8.14 4.14 1.45
N TYR A 198 -6.87 3.71 1.31
CA TYR A 198 -6.38 2.44 1.86
C TYR A 198 -6.64 2.31 3.36
N LYS A 199 -6.47 3.42 4.09
CA LYS A 199 -6.62 3.49 5.55
C LYS A 199 -8.07 3.37 6.05
N LEU A 200 -9.05 3.34 5.16
CA LEU A 200 -10.48 3.25 5.51
C LEU A 200 -11.11 1.92 5.05
N GLN A 201 -10.34 1.00 4.46
CA GLN A 201 -10.89 -0.22 3.84
C GLN A 201 -11.07 -1.40 4.79
N LYS A 202 -10.78 -1.27 6.09
CA LYS A 202 -11.09 -2.36 7.03
C LYS A 202 -12.60 -2.57 7.08
N PRO A 203 -13.07 -3.84 7.13
CA PRO A 203 -14.49 -4.14 7.14
C PRO A 203 -15.24 -3.38 8.25
N GLY A 204 -16.37 -2.77 7.89
CA GLY A 204 -17.22 -2.01 8.80
C GLY A 204 -16.79 -0.55 9.05
N VAL A 205 -15.64 -0.11 8.53
CA VAL A 205 -15.21 1.30 8.69
C VAL A 205 -16.04 2.25 7.84
N MET A 206 -16.25 1.93 6.55
CA MET A 206 -17.14 2.69 5.68
C MET A 206 -18.53 2.03 5.65
N ALA A 207 -19.59 2.84 5.71
CA ALA A 207 -20.94 2.40 5.43
C ALA A 207 -21.07 1.99 3.96
N LYS A 208 -22.00 1.07 3.66
CA LYS A 208 -22.27 0.65 2.27
C LYS A 208 -22.71 1.86 1.44
N GLY A 209 -21.99 2.12 0.35
CA GLY A 209 -22.24 3.28 -0.52
C GLY A 209 -21.75 4.61 0.05
N GLY A 210 -21.01 4.60 1.16
CA GLY A 210 -20.37 5.78 1.74
C GLY A 210 -19.35 6.40 0.79
N GLU A 211 -18.77 7.53 1.18
CA GLU A 211 -17.90 8.33 0.33
C GLU A 211 -16.57 8.65 1.03
N VAL A 212 -15.46 8.34 0.36
CA VAL A 212 -14.13 8.78 0.73
C VAL A 212 -13.72 9.90 -0.20
N ILE A 213 -13.44 11.07 0.37
CA ILE A 213 -13.04 12.28 -0.37
C ILE A 213 -11.55 12.53 -0.11
N LEU A 214 -10.74 12.47 -1.16
CA LEU A 214 -9.34 12.89 -1.09
C LEU A 214 -9.27 14.40 -1.36
N TYR A 215 -9.13 15.19 -0.30
CA TYR A 215 -9.05 16.65 -0.38
C TYR A 215 -7.58 17.08 -0.45
N GLY A 216 -7.13 17.42 -1.65
CA GLY A 216 -5.76 17.84 -1.94
C GLY A 216 -5.72 18.80 -3.13
N PRO A 217 -6.09 20.08 -2.93
CA PRO A 217 -6.23 21.06 -4.02
C PRO A 217 -4.94 21.27 -4.83
N HIS A 218 -3.78 20.98 -4.24
CA HIS A 218 -2.46 21.06 -4.86
C HIS A 218 -2.16 19.91 -5.84
N ILE A 219 -2.90 18.81 -5.79
CA ILE A 219 -2.63 17.62 -6.61
C ILE A 219 -3.22 17.81 -8.01
N SER A 220 -2.38 17.66 -9.04
CA SER A 220 -2.76 17.88 -10.44
C SER A 220 -2.49 16.71 -11.39
N CYS A 221 -1.99 15.58 -10.90
CA CYS A 221 -1.72 14.38 -11.72
C CYS A 221 -2.00 13.07 -10.96
N PHE A 222 -2.13 11.96 -11.70
CA PHE A 222 -2.25 10.65 -11.08
C PHE A 222 -0.87 10.09 -10.71
N HIS A 223 0.11 10.32 -11.58
CA HIS A 223 1.51 9.97 -11.35
C HIS A 223 2.46 10.95 -12.09
N SER A 224 3.62 11.22 -11.51
CA SER A 224 4.68 12.10 -12.04
C SER A 224 5.41 11.50 -13.25
N ASN A 225 5.67 10.18 -13.22
CA ASN A 225 6.07 9.42 -14.40
C ASN A 225 4.92 9.31 -15.44
N LYS A 226 5.11 9.94 -16.61
CA LYS A 226 4.12 9.99 -17.70
C LYS A 226 3.66 8.63 -18.22
N LYS A 227 4.53 7.61 -18.21
CA LYS A 227 4.15 6.26 -18.66
C LYS A 227 3.14 5.65 -17.68
N ILE A 228 3.42 5.74 -16.39
CA ILE A 228 2.52 5.22 -15.35
C ILE A 228 1.21 6.02 -15.35
N ASP A 229 1.26 7.35 -15.44
CA ASP A 229 0.06 8.20 -15.53
C ASP A 229 -0.84 7.82 -16.71
N ALA A 230 -0.26 7.52 -17.87
CA ALA A 230 -0.99 7.03 -19.03
C ALA A 230 -1.65 5.65 -18.78
N GLU A 231 -0.93 4.70 -18.18
CA GLU A 231 -1.47 3.38 -17.81
C GLU A 231 -2.66 3.52 -16.84
N LEU A 232 -2.56 4.39 -15.84
CA LEU A 232 -3.63 4.65 -14.87
C LEU A 232 -4.89 5.21 -15.54
N ARG A 233 -4.72 6.15 -16.48
CA ARG A 233 -5.83 6.75 -17.24
C ARG A 233 -6.48 5.76 -18.20
N GLU A 234 -5.71 4.85 -18.78
CA GLU A 234 -6.19 3.90 -19.77
C GLU A 234 -7.11 2.83 -19.16
N VAL A 235 -6.86 2.43 -17.91
CA VAL A 235 -7.64 1.39 -17.22
C VAL A 235 -8.71 1.98 -16.31
N GLY A 236 -8.40 3.06 -15.59
CA GLY A 236 -9.31 3.65 -14.61
C GLY A 236 -9.42 2.86 -13.30
N TYR A 237 -10.04 3.48 -12.31
CA TYR A 237 -10.16 3.01 -10.94
C TYR A 237 -11.40 2.15 -10.77
N HIS A 238 -11.19 0.84 -10.66
CA HIS A 238 -12.24 -0.17 -10.62
C HIS A 238 -11.95 -1.24 -9.57
N CYS A 239 -12.98 -1.99 -9.19
CA CYS A 239 -12.82 -3.15 -8.30
C CYS A 239 -11.95 -4.22 -8.95
N LYS A 240 -11.41 -5.11 -8.11
CA LYS A 240 -10.47 -6.18 -8.51
C LYS A 240 -10.95 -6.96 -9.73
N ASP A 241 -12.19 -7.45 -9.70
CA ASP A 241 -12.70 -8.37 -10.73
C ASP A 241 -12.87 -7.66 -12.08
N ARG A 242 -13.26 -6.39 -12.08
CA ARG A 242 -13.34 -5.58 -13.31
C ARG A 242 -11.95 -5.30 -13.88
N VAL A 243 -10.98 -4.93 -13.05
CA VAL A 243 -9.59 -4.73 -13.50
C VAL A 243 -9.01 -6.03 -14.05
N CYS A 244 -9.19 -7.16 -13.37
CA CYS A 244 -8.80 -8.48 -13.85
C CYS A 244 -9.45 -8.81 -15.20
N SER A 245 -10.74 -8.50 -15.39
CA SER A 245 -11.42 -8.67 -16.67
C SER A 245 -10.85 -7.80 -17.78
N ILE A 246 -10.44 -6.56 -17.49
CA ILE A 246 -9.79 -5.65 -18.47
C ILE A 246 -8.41 -6.20 -18.86
N LEU A 247 -7.67 -6.75 -17.89
CA LEU A 247 -6.33 -7.31 -18.08
C LEU A 247 -6.32 -8.67 -18.78
N GLY A 248 -7.43 -9.41 -18.74
CA GLY A 248 -7.58 -10.71 -19.41
C GLY A 248 -7.47 -10.66 -20.93
N SER A 249 -7.47 -9.45 -21.53
CA SER A 249 -7.31 -9.21 -22.96
C SER A 249 -6.16 -8.25 -23.23
N GLU A 250 -5.01 -8.77 -23.66
CA GLU A 250 -3.92 -8.13 -24.44
C GLU A 250 -3.28 -6.81 -23.94
N LYS A 251 -3.80 -6.16 -22.90
CA LYS A 251 -3.29 -4.89 -22.37
C LYS A 251 -2.00 -5.11 -21.59
N LYS A 252 -0.91 -4.55 -22.11
CA LYS A 252 0.41 -4.52 -21.46
C LYS A 252 0.51 -3.35 -20.50
N ILE A 253 -0.26 -3.37 -19.41
CA ILE A 253 -0.03 -2.43 -18.29
C ILE A 253 0.79 -3.09 -17.19
N SER A 254 1.55 -2.29 -16.44
CA SER A 254 2.27 -2.79 -15.27
C SER A 254 1.30 -3.35 -14.25
N ARG A 255 1.67 -4.47 -13.62
CA ARG A 255 0.88 -5.04 -12.54
C ARG A 255 0.92 -4.18 -11.28
N ASN A 256 1.95 -3.36 -11.11
CA ASN A 256 2.00 -2.35 -10.06
C ASN A 256 0.94 -1.26 -10.29
N SER A 257 0.83 -0.74 -11.52
CA SER A 257 -0.22 0.22 -11.91
C SER A 257 -1.63 -0.36 -11.69
N ALA A 258 -1.87 -1.60 -12.15
CA ALA A 258 -3.14 -2.29 -11.92
C ALA A 258 -3.46 -2.45 -10.42
N SER A 259 -2.47 -2.81 -9.62
CA SER A 259 -2.62 -2.98 -8.17
C SER A 259 -2.99 -1.67 -7.50
N HIS A 260 -2.36 -0.56 -7.89
CA HIS A 260 -2.69 0.76 -7.37
C HIS A 260 -4.15 1.15 -7.66
N LEU A 261 -4.64 0.93 -8.87
CA LEU A 261 -6.01 1.24 -9.27
C LEU A 261 -7.03 0.51 -8.39
N ILE A 262 -6.86 -0.80 -8.23
CA ILE A 262 -7.73 -1.64 -7.39
C ILE A 262 -7.64 -1.21 -5.92
N ASN A 263 -6.42 -1.01 -5.41
CA ASN A 263 -6.19 -0.57 -4.04
C ASN A 263 -6.88 0.76 -3.76
N ALA A 264 -6.89 1.71 -4.70
CA ALA A 264 -7.52 3.00 -4.50
C ALA A 264 -9.05 2.90 -4.57
N ALA A 265 -9.60 2.23 -5.59
CA ALA A 265 -11.04 2.06 -5.78
C ALA A 265 -11.70 1.29 -4.62
N GLY A 266 -10.99 0.32 -4.04
CA GLY A 266 -11.45 -0.48 -2.91
C GLY A 266 -12.34 -1.67 -3.32
N PRO A 267 -12.98 -2.32 -2.33
CA PRO A 267 -13.74 -3.54 -2.56
C PRO A 267 -15.02 -3.27 -3.37
N GLY A 268 -15.40 -4.19 -4.25
CA GLY A 268 -16.63 -4.10 -5.02
C GLY A 268 -16.93 -5.40 -5.73
N THR A 269 -18.08 -5.46 -6.40
CA THR A 269 -18.50 -6.59 -7.23
C THR A 269 -18.59 -6.15 -8.70
N PHE A 270 -18.32 -7.10 -9.60
CA PHE A 270 -18.46 -6.90 -11.04
C PHE A 270 -19.19 -8.09 -11.65
N ASP A 271 -20.29 -7.81 -12.36
CA ASP A 271 -20.98 -8.81 -13.15
C ASP A 271 -20.44 -8.80 -14.58
N PRO A 272 -19.74 -9.86 -15.02
CA PRO A 272 -19.12 -9.91 -16.34
C PRO A 272 -20.14 -9.94 -17.49
N LYS A 273 -21.40 -10.33 -17.24
CA LYS A 273 -22.47 -10.40 -18.24
C LYS A 273 -23.09 -9.02 -18.48
N THR A 274 -23.48 -8.33 -17.41
CA THR A 274 -24.12 -7.00 -17.50
C THR A 274 -23.11 -5.86 -17.57
N LYS A 275 -21.82 -6.15 -17.29
CA LYS A 275 -20.75 -5.16 -17.11
C LYS A 275 -21.03 -4.16 -15.98
N LYS A 276 -21.97 -4.48 -15.09
CA LYS A 276 -22.33 -3.65 -13.95
C LYS A 276 -21.28 -3.82 -12.84
N GLU A 277 -20.82 -2.70 -12.31
CA GLU A 277 -19.91 -2.64 -11.17
C GLU A 277 -20.60 -1.96 -9.99
N GLU A 278 -20.40 -2.51 -8.79
CA GLU A 278 -20.87 -1.92 -7.53
C GLU A 278 -19.69 -1.86 -6.54
N LEU A 279 -19.15 -0.66 -6.33
CA LEU A 279 -18.14 -0.42 -5.31
C LEU A 279 -18.77 -0.31 -3.92
N SER A 280 -18.05 -0.76 -2.90
CA SER A 280 -18.51 -0.73 -1.51
C SER A 280 -18.61 0.69 -0.96
N PHE A 281 -17.79 1.60 -1.49
CA PHE A 281 -17.82 3.04 -1.23
C PHE A 281 -17.41 3.80 -2.51
N LYS A 282 -17.73 5.08 -2.55
CA LYS A 282 -17.35 6.02 -3.61
C LYS A 282 -16.01 6.65 -3.28
N LEU A 283 -15.07 6.64 -4.22
CA LEU A 283 -13.86 7.45 -4.13
C LEU A 283 -14.05 8.76 -4.91
N THR A 284 -13.92 9.88 -4.22
CA THR A 284 -14.13 11.24 -4.75
C THR A 284 -12.83 12.03 -4.66
N LEU A 285 -12.43 12.65 -5.77
CA LEU A 285 -11.30 13.57 -5.80
C LEU A 285 -11.78 15.01 -5.60
N ALA A 286 -11.18 15.70 -4.64
CA ALA A 286 -11.29 17.14 -4.49
C ALA A 286 -9.89 17.75 -4.61
N THR A 287 -9.41 17.78 -5.85
CA THR A 287 -8.03 18.12 -6.21
C THR A 287 -8.01 19.14 -7.35
N GLY A 288 -6.81 19.51 -7.81
CA GLY A 288 -6.62 20.33 -9.01
C GLY A 288 -6.83 19.56 -10.33
N ILE A 289 -7.09 18.25 -10.30
CA ILE A 289 -7.41 17.46 -11.49
C ILE A 289 -8.83 17.83 -11.95
N PRO A 290 -9.04 18.19 -13.24
CA PRO A 290 -10.36 18.58 -13.73
C PRO A 290 -11.41 17.47 -13.52
N GLY A 291 -12.63 17.84 -13.14
CA GLY A 291 -13.67 16.86 -12.82
C GLY A 291 -14.03 15.90 -13.97
N GLU A 292 -13.97 16.34 -15.22
CA GLU A 292 -14.18 15.48 -16.38
C GLU A 292 -13.07 14.42 -16.53
N VAL A 293 -11.84 14.75 -16.15
CA VAL A 293 -10.71 13.82 -16.11
C VAL A 293 -10.87 12.79 -14.98
N CYS A 294 -11.38 13.21 -13.82
CA CYS A 294 -11.69 12.26 -12.74
C CYS A 294 -12.77 11.26 -13.17
N LYS A 295 -13.86 11.76 -13.78
CA LYS A 295 -14.95 10.91 -14.27
C LYS A 295 -14.49 9.94 -15.36
N SER A 296 -13.61 10.37 -16.27
CA SER A 296 -13.12 9.51 -17.36
C SER A 296 -12.34 8.30 -16.86
N VAL A 297 -11.79 8.35 -15.64
CA VAL A 297 -11.08 7.23 -15.00
C VAL A 297 -11.92 6.53 -13.92
N GLY A 298 -13.23 6.73 -13.89
CA GLY A 298 -14.14 6.04 -12.95
C GLY A 298 -14.17 6.63 -11.54
N LEU A 299 -13.64 7.83 -11.32
CA LEU A 299 -13.66 8.51 -10.03
C LEU A 299 -14.71 9.63 -9.99
N ASN A 300 -15.25 9.88 -8.80
CA ASN A 300 -16.09 11.06 -8.57
C ASN A 300 -15.24 12.31 -8.40
N TYR A 301 -15.88 13.48 -8.55
CA TYR A 301 -15.23 14.78 -8.36
C TYR A 301 -16.10 15.71 -7.51
N ARG A 302 -15.43 16.53 -6.68
CA ARG A 302 -16.01 17.69 -5.99
C ARG A 302 -15.05 18.86 -6.15
N ASP A 303 -15.57 20.07 -6.35
CA ASP A 303 -14.73 21.26 -6.38
C ASP A 303 -14.10 21.48 -4.99
N PRO A 304 -12.76 21.46 -4.85
CA PRO A 304 -12.10 21.65 -3.57
C PRO A 304 -12.50 22.95 -2.86
N LYS A 305 -12.88 24.00 -3.59
CA LYS A 305 -13.32 25.29 -3.01
C LYS A 305 -14.66 25.19 -2.26
N THR A 306 -15.44 24.14 -2.54
CA THR A 306 -16.76 23.93 -1.93
C THR A 306 -16.70 23.10 -0.65
N ILE A 307 -15.56 22.48 -0.35
CA ILE A 307 -15.41 21.58 0.80
C ILE A 307 -15.02 22.38 2.04
N LYS A 308 -15.86 22.31 3.08
CA LYS A 308 -15.60 22.96 4.38
C LYS A 308 -15.62 21.94 5.51
N LYS A 309 -14.69 22.09 6.45
CA LYS A 309 -14.58 21.22 7.63
C LYS A 309 -15.89 21.12 8.42
N SER A 310 -16.62 22.23 8.54
CA SER A 310 -17.91 22.30 9.24
C SER A 310 -18.94 21.28 8.76
N ASP A 311 -18.87 20.88 7.48
CA ASP A 311 -19.89 20.04 6.84
C ASP A 311 -19.70 18.54 7.17
N PHE A 312 -18.57 18.20 7.81
CA PHE A 312 -18.14 16.83 8.13
C PHE A 312 -17.95 16.60 9.63
N LEU A 313 -18.63 17.38 10.48
CA LEU A 313 -18.60 17.23 11.94
C LEU A 313 -19.84 16.51 12.52
N SER A 314 -20.82 16.21 11.68
CA SER A 314 -22.04 15.49 12.09
C SER A 314 -21.79 13.99 12.22
N LEU A 315 -22.74 13.29 12.86
CA LEU A 315 -22.72 11.83 13.00
C LEU A 315 -22.51 11.14 11.65
N GLY A 316 -21.65 10.11 11.60
CA GLY A 316 -21.33 9.37 10.37
C GLY A 316 -20.41 10.12 9.41
N ARG A 317 -20.01 11.36 9.71
CA ARG A 317 -19.05 12.13 8.92
C ARG A 317 -17.76 12.37 9.69
N LEU A 318 -16.64 12.40 8.98
CA LEU A 318 -15.34 12.60 9.61
C LEU A 318 -14.41 13.45 8.75
N TRP A 319 -13.78 14.42 9.39
CA TRP A 319 -12.69 15.22 8.83
C TRP A 319 -11.35 14.75 9.41
N ILE A 320 -10.48 14.22 8.56
CA ILE A 320 -9.18 13.65 8.94
C ILE A 320 -8.06 14.58 8.46
N GLU A 321 -7.44 15.29 9.39
CA GLU A 321 -6.16 15.98 9.15
C GLU A 321 -5.03 14.96 8.96
N GLU A 322 -3.97 15.33 8.23
CA GLU A 322 -2.84 14.42 7.92
C GLU A 322 -3.33 13.10 7.27
N GLY A 323 -4.14 13.25 6.23
CA GLY A 323 -4.84 12.16 5.57
C GLY A 323 -3.91 11.08 5.03
N GLY A 324 -4.36 9.83 5.11
CA GLY A 324 -3.61 8.64 4.68
C GLY A 324 -2.56 8.10 5.67
N LYS A 325 -2.43 8.74 6.85
CA LYS A 325 -1.48 8.36 7.90
C LYS A 325 -1.99 7.22 8.80
N TYR A 326 -3.09 7.44 9.50
CA TYR A 326 -3.63 6.49 10.49
C TYR A 326 -4.58 5.48 9.85
N LEU A 327 -4.51 4.22 10.29
CA LEU A 327 -5.48 3.19 9.92
C LEU A 327 -6.74 3.34 10.78
N TYR A 328 -7.92 3.21 10.18
CA TYR A 328 -9.18 3.21 10.92
C TYR A 328 -9.72 1.79 11.07
N MET A 329 -10.31 1.52 12.24
CA MET A 329 -10.97 0.25 12.54
C MET A 329 -12.23 0.49 13.37
N LEU A 330 -13.26 -0.32 13.17
CA LEU A 330 -14.43 -0.33 14.03
C LEU A 330 -14.08 -0.94 15.39
N ASP A 331 -14.45 -0.28 16.50
CA ASP A 331 -14.31 -0.84 17.84
C ASP A 331 -15.38 -1.90 18.07
N LYS A 332 -14.99 -3.17 17.89
CA LYS A 332 -15.87 -4.33 18.08
C LYS A 332 -16.43 -4.47 19.50
N ARG A 333 -15.89 -3.77 20.49
CA ARG A 333 -16.44 -3.77 21.87
C ARG A 333 -17.67 -2.88 22.01
N LYS A 334 -17.94 -2.02 21.02
CA LYS A 334 -19.07 -1.08 20.97
C LYS A 334 -20.03 -1.33 19.81
N ASP A 335 -19.62 -2.12 18.81
CA ASP A 335 -20.54 -2.76 17.87
C ASP A 335 -21.31 -3.79 18.70
N GLY A 336 -22.58 -3.51 19.04
CA GLY A 336 -23.40 -4.33 19.95
C GLY A 336 -23.76 -5.72 19.39
N ARG A 337 -22.75 -6.49 18.99
CA ARG A 337 -22.79 -7.85 18.45
C ARG A 337 -21.82 -8.76 19.17
#